data_AF-A0A7S7LW21-F1
#
_entry.id   AF-A0A7S7LW21-F1
#
_cell.length_a   1.000
_cell.length_b   1.000
_cell.length_c   1.000
_cell.angle_alpha   90.00
_cell.angle_beta   90.00
_cell.angle_gamma   90.00
#
_symmetry.space_group_name_H-M   'P 1'
#
loop_
_entity.id
_entity.type
_entity.pdbx_description
1 polymer ?
#
loop_
_entity_poly.entity_id
_entity_poly.type
_entity_poly.pdbx_seq_one_letter_code
_entity_poly.pdbx_strand_id
1 'polypeptide(L)'
;MIKKLLLIVTVALTSFAYEIVVNETIKLEKKSTLTRDDSSNIITDSTTGMMWKDDYKVQKTWSEAKSYCEDLVMSGYEDWRLPAINELESIADYTMHKPAIKTGFDNVTSHIYWSSSTDVSNNNDAWYLLFENGRSYTLDKSNSYNVKCVRTQQKKPSEIKRKGDIVTDSDTGIMWQDNSETASLQKDYNGAKKYCENLALDGKDDWYLPTVEQLLTITDKEKINPSVRKGFNSTASEGYWSSSIHASHQERVWYVHFGYGFSSDYGSKEDNRHVRCARAGNHNGLSFNSLVSKLVEEEMQTIPKPSTRKHLEDRVLRKAIEITWGKPILTNFEYNGRKGYFTASLSFEGKLDFEQEISIDVSKKEHISFKRNFKTLKPEAVFEYDGSSVTLKDVRVLYEAKSYSMKFVNKKIENIKEAVSISNDIKFD
;
A
#
# COMPACT_ATOMS: atom_id res chain seq x y z
N MET A 1 -3.07 -67.40 7.36
CA MET A 1 -2.13 -66.27 7.53
C MET A 1 -2.69 -64.99 6.88
N ILE A 2 -3.93 -64.57 7.21
CA ILE A 2 -4.47 -63.23 6.87
C ILE A 2 -5.39 -62.77 8.03
N LYS A 3 -4.97 -63.04 9.28
CA LYS A 3 -5.47 -62.39 10.51
C LYS A 3 -4.44 -61.38 11.08
N LYS A 4 -3.40 -61.06 10.30
CA LYS A 4 -2.35 -60.08 10.63
C LYS A 4 -2.36 -58.83 9.74
N LEU A 5 -3.38 -58.65 8.90
CA LEU A 5 -3.52 -57.48 8.03
C LEU A 5 -4.55 -56.45 8.51
N LEU A 6 -5.18 -56.66 9.67
CA LEU A 6 -6.17 -55.74 10.24
C LEU A 6 -5.66 -54.90 11.44
N LEU A 7 -4.38 -55.07 11.83
CA LEU A 7 -3.79 -54.35 12.98
C LEU A 7 -2.65 -53.38 12.59
N ILE A 8 -2.31 -53.28 11.30
CA ILE A 8 -1.33 -52.29 10.80
C ILE A 8 -2.02 -51.05 10.21
N VAL A 9 -3.33 -51.13 9.90
CA VAL A 9 -4.09 -49.99 9.37
C VAL A 9 -4.67 -49.08 10.47
N THR A 10 -4.73 -49.51 11.73
CA THR A 10 -5.25 -48.69 12.83
C THR A 10 -4.21 -47.87 13.61
N VAL A 11 -2.90 -48.12 13.42
CA VAL A 11 -1.84 -47.35 14.12
C VAL A 11 -1.16 -46.30 13.23
N ALA A 12 -1.29 -46.38 11.90
CA ALA A 12 -0.74 -45.37 10.99
C ALA A 12 -1.65 -44.13 10.78
N LEU A 13 -2.94 -44.21 11.15
CA LEU A 13 -3.91 -43.13 10.92
C LEU A 13 -3.97 -42.10 12.06
N THR A 14 -3.34 -42.33 13.21
CA THR A 14 -3.30 -41.34 14.30
C THR A 14 -2.02 -40.50 14.32
N SER A 15 -0.91 -40.95 13.71
CA SER A 15 0.31 -40.13 13.60
C SER A 15 0.30 -39.18 12.40
N PHE A 16 -0.29 -39.59 11.26
CA PHE A 16 -0.39 -38.72 10.08
C PHE A 16 -1.41 -37.59 10.22
N ALA A 17 -2.48 -37.80 11.01
CA ALA A 17 -3.45 -36.74 11.28
C ALA A 17 -2.87 -35.62 12.19
N TYR A 18 -1.89 -35.94 13.04
CA TYR A 18 -1.25 -34.94 13.92
C TYR A 18 -0.18 -34.11 13.19
N GLU A 19 0.55 -34.70 12.24
CA GLU A 19 1.53 -33.96 11.42
C GLU A 19 0.88 -33.08 10.34
N ILE A 20 -0.29 -33.45 9.80
CA ILE A 20 -0.99 -32.64 8.79
C ILE A 20 -1.68 -31.41 9.44
N VAL A 21 -2.23 -31.54 10.66
CA VAL A 21 -2.93 -30.43 11.34
C VAL A 21 -1.97 -29.33 11.83
N VAL A 22 -0.69 -29.63 12.07
CA VAL A 22 0.30 -28.64 12.55
C VAL A 22 0.91 -27.83 11.40
N ASN A 23 0.98 -28.37 10.16
CA ASN A 23 1.58 -27.66 9.03
C ASN A 23 0.61 -26.75 8.26
N GLU A 24 -0.70 -26.95 8.37
CA GLU A 24 -1.70 -26.03 7.78
C GLU A 24 -1.92 -24.76 8.62
N THR A 25 -1.38 -24.67 9.85
CA THR A 25 -1.67 -23.56 10.77
C THR A 25 -0.66 -22.41 10.81
N ILE A 26 0.51 -22.45 10.15
CA ILE A 26 1.46 -21.33 10.22
C ILE A 26 2.15 -21.06 8.87
N LYS A 27 1.43 -20.38 7.97
CA LYS A 27 1.88 -19.28 7.09
C LYS A 27 0.77 -18.90 6.11
N LEU A 28 -0.36 -18.45 6.65
CA LEU A 28 -1.14 -17.41 5.97
C LEU A 28 -0.27 -16.15 5.97
N GLU A 29 0.68 -16.06 5.02
CA GLU A 29 1.35 -14.79 4.74
C GLU A 29 0.27 -13.84 4.23
N LYS A 30 -0.16 -12.98 5.15
CA LYS A 30 -1.02 -11.81 4.97
C LYS A 30 -0.62 -11.12 3.67
N LYS A 31 -1.33 -11.39 2.57
CA LYS A 31 -1.08 -10.72 1.28
C LYS A 31 -1.32 -9.24 1.52
N SER A 32 -0.23 -8.48 1.64
CA SER A 32 -0.28 -7.06 1.96
C SER A 32 -1.07 -6.36 0.86
N THR A 33 -2.07 -5.56 1.25
CA THR A 33 -2.82 -4.73 0.32
C THR A 33 -1.99 -3.56 -0.22
N LEU A 34 -0.82 -3.33 0.40
CA LEU A 34 0.21 -2.38 -0.02
C LEU A 34 1.23 -3.09 -0.93
N THR A 35 1.41 -2.56 -2.13
CA THR A 35 2.45 -2.99 -3.07
C THR A 35 3.44 -1.85 -3.30
N ARG A 36 4.72 -2.10 -3.04
CA ARG A 36 5.81 -1.16 -3.32
C ARG A 36 6.39 -1.38 -4.70
N ASP A 37 6.59 -0.31 -5.45
CA ASP A 37 7.43 -0.28 -6.65
C ASP A 37 8.76 0.40 -6.30
N ASP A 38 9.81 -0.41 -6.11
CA ASP A 38 11.16 0.07 -5.77
C ASP A 38 11.80 0.92 -6.86
N SER A 39 11.36 0.80 -8.11
CA SER A 39 11.93 1.58 -9.20
C SER A 39 11.46 3.04 -9.17
N SER A 40 10.26 3.28 -8.65
CA SER A 40 9.66 4.61 -8.53
C SER A 40 9.50 5.07 -7.08
N ASN A 41 9.82 4.25 -6.08
CA ASN A 41 9.52 4.54 -4.67
C ASN A 41 8.03 4.90 -4.45
N ILE A 42 7.14 4.21 -5.15
CA ILE A 42 5.70 4.40 -5.02
C ILE A 42 5.09 3.20 -4.32
N ILE A 43 4.24 3.46 -3.33
CA ILE A 43 3.46 2.43 -2.65
C ILE A 43 2.01 2.58 -3.06
N THR A 44 1.40 1.51 -3.56
CA THR A 44 0.00 1.47 -3.95
C THR A 44 -0.79 0.67 -2.93
N ASP A 45 -1.82 1.29 -2.34
CA ASP A 45 -2.82 0.62 -1.51
C ASP A 45 -4.02 0.25 -2.37
N SER A 46 -4.15 -1.05 -2.67
CA SER A 46 -5.26 -1.59 -3.45
C SER A 46 -6.63 -1.49 -2.75
N THR A 47 -6.66 -1.32 -1.42
CA THR A 47 -7.89 -1.20 -0.62
C THR A 47 -8.52 0.18 -0.76
N THR A 48 -7.66 1.20 -0.77
CA THR A 48 -8.07 2.61 -0.72
C THR A 48 -7.92 3.30 -2.07
N GLY A 49 -7.20 2.68 -3.02
CA GLY A 49 -6.86 3.28 -4.30
C GLY A 49 -5.82 4.40 -4.19
N MET A 50 -5.15 4.51 -3.03
CA MET A 50 -4.14 5.53 -2.76
C MET A 50 -2.78 5.10 -3.27
N MET A 51 -2.01 6.07 -3.78
CA MET A 51 -0.60 5.90 -4.10
C MET A 51 0.21 6.90 -3.29
N TRP A 52 1.29 6.42 -2.69
CA TRP A 52 2.13 7.19 -1.79
C TRP A 52 3.53 7.33 -2.38
N LYS A 53 4.08 8.54 -2.34
CA LYS A 53 5.50 8.76 -2.60
C LYS A 53 6.29 8.42 -1.35
N ASP A 54 7.09 7.37 -1.41
CA ASP A 54 7.91 6.89 -0.31
C ASP A 54 9.40 7.13 -0.55
N ASP A 55 9.75 8.41 -0.57
CA ASP A 55 11.11 8.89 -0.84
C ASP A 55 11.79 9.41 0.43
N TYR A 56 13.07 9.76 0.34
CA TYR A 56 13.87 10.24 1.47
C TYR A 56 13.29 11.48 2.16
N LYS A 57 13.70 11.67 3.42
CA LYS A 57 13.22 12.70 4.35
C LYS A 57 13.26 14.11 3.73
N VAL A 58 12.07 14.69 3.51
CA VAL A 58 11.87 16.10 3.18
C VAL A 58 11.17 16.79 4.35
N GLN A 59 11.73 17.87 4.87
CA GLN A 59 11.12 18.69 5.92
C GLN A 59 10.75 20.08 5.39
N LYS A 60 9.54 20.52 5.69
CA LYS A 60 8.96 21.78 5.21
C LYS A 60 8.00 22.36 6.25
N THR A 61 7.82 23.67 6.24
CA THR A 61 6.66 24.30 6.90
C THR A 61 5.36 23.78 6.27
N TRP A 62 4.23 23.95 6.95
CA TRP A 62 2.97 23.40 6.45
C TRP A 62 2.58 23.95 5.07
N SER A 63 2.77 25.26 4.84
CA SER A 63 2.45 25.89 3.55
C SER A 63 3.38 25.42 2.44
N GLU A 64 4.66 25.28 2.73
CA GLU A 64 5.64 24.76 1.77
C GLU A 64 5.42 23.27 1.50
N ALA A 65 4.95 22.49 2.48
CA ALA A 65 4.65 21.07 2.32
C ALA A 65 3.49 20.84 1.35
N LYS A 66 2.45 21.68 1.43
CA LYS A 66 1.35 21.69 0.46
C LYS A 66 1.85 21.97 -0.95
N SER A 67 2.54 23.10 -1.12
CA SER A 67 3.08 23.52 -2.42
C SER A 67 4.02 22.45 -2.99
N TYR A 68 4.91 21.88 -2.17
CA TYR A 68 5.83 20.82 -2.57
C TYR A 68 5.12 19.59 -3.15
N CYS A 69 4.01 19.16 -2.56
CA CYS A 69 3.26 18.02 -3.09
C CYS A 69 2.41 18.39 -4.30
N GLU A 70 1.83 19.58 -4.35
CA GLU A 70 1.01 20.06 -5.48
C GLU A 70 1.85 20.31 -6.75
N ASP A 71 3.09 20.75 -6.59
CA ASP A 71 4.04 20.98 -7.70
C ASP A 71 4.71 19.68 -8.19
N LEU A 72 4.43 18.54 -7.57
CA LEU A 72 5.10 17.28 -7.87
C LEU A 72 4.55 16.63 -9.13
N VAL A 73 5.43 16.42 -10.12
CA VAL A 73 5.17 15.59 -11.31
C VAL A 73 6.01 14.32 -11.23
N MET A 74 5.37 13.17 -11.05
CA MET A 74 6.07 11.90 -10.81
C MET A 74 5.30 10.70 -11.35
N SER A 75 6.02 9.78 -11.98
CA SER A 75 5.49 8.52 -12.56
C SER A 75 4.28 8.73 -13.48
N GLY A 76 4.26 9.84 -14.21
CA GLY A 76 3.17 10.21 -15.13
C GLY A 76 1.95 10.85 -14.47
N TYR A 77 2.08 11.29 -13.21
CA TYR A 77 1.01 11.89 -12.44
C TYR A 77 1.39 13.28 -11.91
N GLU A 78 0.44 14.19 -11.92
CA GLU A 78 0.57 15.61 -11.51
C GLU A 78 -0.47 16.00 -10.44
N ASP A 79 -1.24 15.03 -9.94
CA ASP A 79 -2.33 15.16 -8.97
C ASP A 79 -1.88 14.77 -7.55
N TRP A 80 -0.59 14.92 -7.27
CA TRP A 80 -0.04 14.70 -5.94
C TRP A 80 -0.46 15.82 -5.00
N ARG A 81 -0.64 15.48 -3.72
CA ARG A 81 -1.04 16.43 -2.68
C ARG A 81 -0.54 16.00 -1.31
N LEU A 82 -0.56 16.95 -0.38
CA LEU A 82 -0.34 16.64 1.03
C LEU A 82 -1.56 15.83 1.56
N PRO A 83 -1.34 14.68 2.23
CA PRO A 83 -2.40 13.79 2.67
C PRO A 83 -3.27 14.45 3.75
N ALA A 84 -4.56 14.17 3.73
CA ALA A 84 -5.43 14.46 4.87
C ALA A 84 -5.01 13.61 6.08
N ILE A 85 -5.33 14.05 7.30
CA ILE A 85 -4.89 13.33 8.50
C ILE A 85 -5.42 11.89 8.54
N ASN A 86 -6.65 11.64 8.08
CA ASN A 86 -7.22 10.31 8.01
C ASN A 86 -6.45 9.37 7.05
N GLU A 87 -5.86 9.92 5.99
CA GLU A 87 -5.04 9.14 5.06
C GLU A 87 -3.71 8.74 5.72
N LEU A 88 -3.09 9.64 6.49
CA LEU A 88 -1.89 9.30 7.29
C LEU A 88 -2.21 8.27 8.39
N GLU A 89 -3.31 8.46 9.12
CA GLU A 89 -3.76 7.50 10.14
C GLU A 89 -4.01 6.10 9.52
N SER A 90 -4.48 6.03 8.27
CA SER A 90 -4.73 4.77 7.58
C SER A 90 -3.47 3.95 7.25
N ILE A 91 -2.28 4.56 7.25
CA ILE A 91 -1.00 3.88 6.99
C ILE A 91 -0.20 3.60 8.26
N ALA A 92 -0.65 4.09 9.43
CA ALA A 92 -0.06 3.73 10.71
C ALA A 92 -0.27 2.22 11.01
N ASP A 93 0.68 1.62 11.74
CA ASP A 93 0.53 0.30 12.33
C ASP A 93 0.74 0.43 13.85
N TYR A 94 -0.36 0.41 14.60
CA TYR A 94 -0.36 0.62 16.05
C TYR A 94 0.22 -0.57 16.84
N THR A 95 0.54 -1.68 16.17
CA THR A 95 1.27 -2.82 16.75
C THR A 95 2.78 -2.65 16.66
N MET A 96 3.25 -1.63 15.93
CA MET A 96 4.65 -1.30 15.75
C MET A 96 5.04 -0.04 16.54
N HIS A 97 6.32 0.13 16.80
CA HIS A 97 6.88 1.30 17.48
C HIS A 97 8.27 1.61 16.91
N LYS A 98 8.52 2.87 16.56
CA LYS A 98 9.77 3.36 15.96
C LYS A 98 10.24 2.59 14.71
N PRO A 99 9.55 2.72 13.55
CA PRO A 99 8.31 3.48 13.33
C PRO A 99 7.03 2.62 13.43
N ALA A 100 5.93 3.26 13.83
CA ALA A 100 4.57 2.70 13.87
C ALA A 100 3.87 2.86 12.50
N ILE A 101 4.36 2.14 11.49
CA ILE A 101 3.87 2.24 10.11
C ILE A 101 3.75 0.86 9.47
N LYS A 102 2.77 0.68 8.59
CA LYS A 102 2.57 -0.58 7.86
C LYS A 102 3.80 -0.97 7.04
N THR A 103 3.98 -2.28 6.86
CA THR A 103 5.07 -2.84 6.05
C THR A 103 4.97 -2.41 4.58
N GLY A 104 6.12 -2.14 3.95
CA GLY A 104 6.24 -1.64 2.58
C GLY A 104 6.63 -0.16 2.48
N PHE A 105 6.50 0.61 3.58
CA PHE A 105 7.04 1.96 3.73
C PHE A 105 8.47 1.91 4.26
N ASP A 106 9.44 1.95 3.35
CA ASP A 106 10.86 1.76 3.68
C ASP A 106 11.57 3.10 3.98
N ASN A 107 11.04 4.22 3.47
CA ASN A 107 11.62 5.55 3.64
C ASN A 107 10.82 6.42 4.62
N VAL A 108 10.53 5.87 5.80
CA VAL A 108 9.81 6.57 6.88
C VAL A 108 10.60 6.60 8.18
N THR A 109 10.83 7.83 8.65
CA THR A 109 11.37 8.07 10.01
C THR A 109 10.26 8.05 11.06
N SER A 110 10.62 7.73 12.31
CA SER A 110 9.71 7.70 13.48
C SER A 110 9.35 9.10 14.03
N HIS A 111 9.20 10.10 13.17
CA HIS A 111 8.97 11.51 13.55
C HIS A 111 7.61 12.01 13.04
N ILE A 112 7.38 13.31 13.21
CA ILE A 112 6.16 14.05 12.82
C ILE A 112 6.07 14.18 11.30
N TYR A 113 4.88 13.93 10.75
CA TYR A 113 4.52 14.17 9.36
C TYR A 113 3.30 15.07 9.28
N TRP A 114 3.41 16.11 8.45
CA TRP A 114 2.31 17.04 8.21
C TRP A 114 1.17 16.38 7.46
N SER A 115 -0.07 16.71 7.87
CA SER A 115 -1.26 16.51 7.05
C SER A 115 -1.74 17.84 6.45
N SER A 116 -2.59 17.78 5.42
CA SER A 116 -3.25 18.94 4.84
C SER A 116 -4.44 19.45 5.66
N SER A 117 -4.85 18.72 6.70
CA SER A 117 -5.97 19.03 7.57
C SER A 117 -5.60 20.16 8.55
N THR A 118 -6.37 21.25 8.53
CA THR A 118 -6.23 22.37 9.49
C THR A 118 -7.00 22.04 10.77
N ASP A 119 -6.50 22.50 11.91
CA ASP A 119 -7.26 22.43 13.16
C ASP A 119 -8.44 23.41 13.10
N VAL A 120 -9.65 22.88 13.20
CA VAL A 120 -10.89 23.67 13.17
C VAL A 120 -11.00 24.63 14.36
N SER A 121 -10.37 24.29 15.49
CA SER A 121 -10.38 25.12 16.70
C SER A 121 -9.33 26.23 16.67
N ASN A 122 -8.24 26.04 15.93
CA ASN A 122 -7.17 27.03 15.76
C ASN A 122 -6.58 26.95 14.34
N ASN A 123 -6.97 27.89 13.47
CA ASN A 123 -6.51 27.90 12.07
C ASN A 123 -4.99 28.11 11.89
N ASN A 124 -4.27 28.54 12.93
CA ASN A 124 -2.80 28.62 12.91
C ASN A 124 -2.14 27.24 13.03
N ASP A 125 -2.88 26.24 13.50
CA ASP A 125 -2.40 24.89 13.69
C ASP A 125 -2.89 23.95 12.56
N ALA A 126 -2.11 22.91 12.32
CA ALA A 126 -2.47 21.82 11.43
C ALA A 126 -2.29 20.47 12.12
N TRP A 127 -3.07 19.50 11.66
CA TRP A 127 -2.97 18.12 12.13
C TRP A 127 -1.69 17.48 11.63
N TYR A 128 -1.09 16.65 12.48
CA TYR A 128 0.07 15.83 12.15
C TYR A 128 -0.10 14.40 12.68
N LEU A 129 0.69 13.48 12.13
CA LEU A 129 0.86 12.13 12.65
C LEU A 129 2.31 11.92 13.10
N LEU A 130 2.54 11.38 14.29
CA LEU A 130 3.85 10.98 14.79
C LEU A 130 4.05 9.48 14.59
N PHE A 131 4.90 9.08 13.62
CA PHE A 131 5.21 7.67 13.39
C PHE A 131 6.11 7.03 14.46
N GLU A 132 6.42 7.71 15.58
CA GLU A 132 7.01 7.02 16.73
C GLU A 132 6.07 5.92 17.25
N ASN A 133 4.78 6.27 17.37
CA ASN A 133 3.74 5.41 17.92
C ASN A 133 2.39 5.49 17.18
N GLY A 134 2.22 6.35 16.17
CA GLY A 134 0.96 6.47 15.40
C GLY A 134 -0.04 7.48 15.98
N ARG A 135 0.39 8.29 16.95
CA ARG A 135 -0.44 9.35 17.55
C ARG A 135 -0.69 10.50 16.59
N SER A 136 -1.92 11.04 16.59
CA SER A 136 -2.27 12.29 15.89
C SER A 136 -2.55 13.43 16.87
N TYR A 137 -2.15 14.66 16.50
CA TYR A 137 -2.44 15.89 17.25
C TYR A 137 -2.26 17.11 16.34
N THR A 138 -2.33 18.33 16.88
CA THR A 138 -2.16 19.58 16.12
C THR A 138 -0.91 20.36 16.57
N LEU A 139 -0.28 21.08 15.64
CA LEU A 139 0.92 21.90 15.86
C LEU A 139 0.88 23.16 14.99
N ASP A 140 1.61 24.19 15.40
CA ASP A 140 1.75 25.45 14.67
C ASP A 140 2.36 25.25 13.28
N LYS A 141 1.70 25.82 12.26
CA LYS A 141 2.03 25.70 10.84
C LYS A 141 3.39 26.29 10.43
N SER A 142 4.01 27.12 11.28
CA SER A 142 5.32 27.75 11.02
C SER A 142 6.51 26.80 11.20
N ASN A 143 6.29 25.64 11.83
CA ASN A 143 7.35 24.67 12.08
C ASN A 143 7.58 23.73 10.89
N SER A 144 8.85 23.32 10.70
CA SER A 144 9.23 22.40 9.63
C SER A 144 9.19 20.94 10.09
N TYR A 145 8.32 20.13 9.49
CA TYR A 145 8.19 18.70 9.75
C TYR A 145 8.19 17.88 8.46
N ASN A 146 8.20 16.55 8.58
CA ASN A 146 8.34 15.67 7.43
C ASN A 146 7.12 15.75 6.51
N VAL A 147 7.37 15.55 5.22
CA VAL A 147 6.34 15.57 4.18
C VAL A 147 6.28 14.20 3.52
N LYS A 148 5.05 13.69 3.33
CA LYS A 148 4.77 12.55 2.47
C LYS A 148 3.65 12.96 1.53
N CYS A 149 3.81 12.76 0.23
CA CYS A 149 2.78 13.10 -0.75
C CYS A 149 1.96 11.87 -1.09
N VAL A 150 0.66 12.08 -1.26
CA VAL A 150 -0.31 11.06 -1.66
C VAL A 150 -1.04 11.53 -2.90
N ARG A 151 -1.50 10.57 -3.69
CA ARG A 151 -2.51 10.80 -4.73
C ARG A 151 -3.55 9.70 -4.63
N THR A 152 -4.77 10.00 -5.07
CA THR A 152 -5.88 9.06 -5.00
C THR A 152 -6.66 9.13 -6.30
N GLN A 153 -7.03 7.97 -6.86
CA GLN A 153 -8.09 7.95 -7.86
C GLN A 153 -9.40 8.14 -7.10
N GLN A 154 -10.14 9.21 -7.39
CA GLN A 154 -11.28 9.68 -6.59
C GLN A 154 -12.18 8.56 -6.06
N LYS A 155 -12.15 8.33 -4.75
CA LYS A 155 -13.13 7.50 -4.03
C LYS A 155 -14.20 8.44 -3.46
N LYS A 156 -15.48 8.16 -3.75
CA LYS A 156 -16.60 8.90 -3.15
C LYS A 156 -16.58 8.73 -1.62
N PRO A 157 -17.03 9.73 -0.84
CA PRO A 157 -17.10 9.62 0.60
C PRO A 157 -17.96 8.43 1.01
N SER A 158 -17.49 7.71 2.01
CA SER A 158 -18.14 6.56 2.64
C SER A 158 -19.54 6.90 3.13
N GLU A 159 -20.53 6.06 2.81
CA GLU A 159 -21.93 6.28 3.20
C GLU A 159 -22.20 5.65 4.57
N ILE A 160 -22.57 6.49 5.54
CA ILE A 160 -23.07 6.02 6.83
C ILE A 160 -24.57 5.76 6.73
N LYS A 161 -25.00 4.52 7.00
CA LYS A 161 -26.41 4.11 7.03
C LYS A 161 -26.84 3.83 8.45
N ARG A 162 -27.88 4.53 8.91
CA ARG A 162 -28.46 4.30 10.24
C ARG A 162 -29.70 3.41 10.16
N LYS A 163 -29.80 2.45 11.06
CA LYS A 163 -31.03 1.68 11.33
C LYS A 163 -31.20 1.52 12.85
N GLY A 164 -32.08 2.31 13.43
CA GLY A 164 -32.33 2.31 14.89
C GLY A 164 -31.07 2.69 15.67
N ASP A 165 -30.64 1.77 16.54
CA ASP A 165 -29.47 1.88 17.40
C ASP A 165 -28.17 1.42 16.76
N ILE A 166 -28.20 1.06 15.48
CA ILE A 166 -27.05 0.59 14.74
C ILE A 166 -26.74 1.52 13.58
N VAL A 167 -25.46 1.84 13.44
CA VAL A 167 -24.90 2.59 12.33
C VAL A 167 -23.98 1.68 11.52
N THR A 168 -24.17 1.59 10.21
CA THR A 168 -23.35 0.78 9.31
C THR A 168 -22.51 1.69 8.42
N ASP A 169 -21.21 1.45 8.40
CA ASP A 169 -20.29 2.04 7.43
C ASP A 169 -20.25 1.16 6.18
N SER A 170 -20.72 1.69 5.04
CA SER A 170 -20.84 0.92 3.78
C SER A 170 -19.51 0.48 3.19
N ASP A 171 -18.43 1.19 3.51
CA ASP A 171 -17.13 1.04 2.85
C ASP A 171 -16.27 0.01 3.57
N THR A 172 -16.39 -0.03 4.89
CA THR A 172 -15.69 -1.00 5.75
C THR A 172 -16.55 -2.22 6.06
N GLY A 173 -17.87 -2.11 5.88
CA GLY A 173 -18.84 -3.11 6.30
C GLY A 173 -19.00 -3.22 7.82
N ILE A 174 -18.37 -2.33 8.61
CA ILE A 174 -18.46 -2.35 10.07
C ILE A 174 -19.81 -1.79 10.50
N MET A 175 -20.45 -2.48 11.45
CA MET A 175 -21.62 -1.97 12.15
C MET A 175 -21.22 -1.52 13.55
N TRP A 176 -21.81 -0.41 13.98
CA TRP A 176 -21.48 0.30 15.20
C TRP A 176 -22.71 0.39 16.09
N GLN A 177 -22.55 0.08 17.37
CA GLN A 177 -23.52 0.43 18.38
C GLN A 177 -23.60 1.97 18.44
N ASP A 178 -24.81 2.54 18.44
CA ASP A 178 -25.03 3.99 18.57
C ASP A 178 -26.35 4.33 19.29
N ASN A 179 -26.60 3.64 20.41
CA ASN A 179 -27.69 3.93 21.34
C ASN A 179 -27.24 4.89 22.47
N SER A 180 -28.13 5.28 23.36
CA SER A 180 -27.81 6.22 24.45
C SER A 180 -26.64 5.78 25.33
N GLU A 181 -26.42 4.47 25.49
CA GLU A 181 -25.31 3.94 26.29
C GLU A 181 -23.95 4.35 25.74
N THR A 182 -23.79 4.48 24.42
CA THR A 182 -22.50 4.91 23.85
C THR A 182 -22.14 6.34 24.25
N ALA A 183 -23.11 7.17 24.65
CA ALA A 183 -22.88 8.53 25.13
C ALA A 183 -22.77 8.65 26.66
N SER A 184 -23.15 7.64 27.44
CA SER A 184 -23.21 7.74 28.91
C SER A 184 -22.43 6.67 29.65
N LEU A 185 -22.26 5.48 29.06
CA LEU A 185 -21.59 4.36 29.70
C LEU A 185 -20.08 4.59 29.70
N GLN A 186 -19.50 4.57 30.89
CA GLN A 186 -18.06 4.54 31.08
C GLN A 186 -17.64 3.27 31.82
N LYS A 187 -16.51 2.68 31.41
CA LYS A 187 -15.91 1.50 32.02
C LYS A 187 -14.39 1.63 32.02
N ASP A 188 -13.77 0.90 32.93
CA ASP A 188 -12.36 0.55 32.85
C ASP A 188 -12.10 -0.32 31.60
N TYR A 189 -10.83 -0.54 31.25
CA TYR A 189 -10.50 -1.23 30.01
C TYR A 189 -11.06 -2.67 29.95
N ASN A 190 -10.95 -3.41 31.05
CA ASN A 190 -11.44 -4.79 31.13
C ASN A 190 -12.97 -4.84 31.13
N GLY A 191 -13.63 -3.91 31.83
CA GLY A 191 -15.07 -3.76 31.82
C GLY A 191 -15.61 -3.38 30.44
N ALA A 192 -14.89 -2.56 29.67
CA ALA A 192 -15.26 -2.20 28.31
C ALA A 192 -15.22 -3.40 27.35
N LYS A 193 -14.17 -4.23 27.42
CA LYS A 193 -14.10 -5.49 26.66
C LYS A 193 -15.25 -6.41 26.99
N LYS A 194 -15.43 -6.69 28.29
CA LYS A 194 -16.49 -7.57 28.78
C LYS A 194 -17.88 -7.04 28.42
N TYR A 195 -18.08 -5.72 28.45
CA TYR A 195 -19.33 -5.12 28.02
C TYR A 195 -19.62 -5.43 26.55
N CYS A 196 -18.67 -5.21 25.64
CA CYS A 196 -18.88 -5.48 24.23
C CYS A 196 -19.07 -6.98 23.93
N GLU A 197 -18.27 -7.86 24.53
CA GLU A 197 -18.38 -9.32 24.35
C GLU A 197 -19.73 -9.89 24.84
N ASN A 198 -20.43 -9.20 25.74
CA ASN A 198 -21.74 -9.61 26.25
C ASN A 198 -22.90 -8.76 25.70
N LEU A 199 -22.63 -7.82 24.79
CA LEU A 199 -23.65 -6.95 24.24
C LEU A 199 -24.55 -7.75 23.28
N ALA A 200 -25.85 -7.76 23.55
CA ALA A 200 -26.86 -8.24 22.61
C ALA A 200 -27.71 -7.06 22.15
N LEU A 201 -27.59 -6.65 20.88
CA LEU A 201 -28.25 -5.48 20.32
C LEU A 201 -28.85 -5.80 18.94
N ASP A 202 -30.14 -5.48 18.75
CA ASP A 202 -30.88 -5.73 17.50
C ASP A 202 -30.75 -7.19 17.02
N GLY A 203 -30.83 -8.14 17.96
CA GLY A 203 -30.71 -9.57 17.70
C GLY A 203 -29.31 -10.05 17.32
N LYS A 204 -28.27 -9.28 17.63
CA LYS A 204 -26.85 -9.59 17.33
C LYS A 204 -26.05 -9.59 18.63
N ASP A 205 -25.20 -10.59 18.82
CA ASP A 205 -24.42 -10.86 20.04
C ASP A 205 -22.91 -11.02 19.79
N ASP A 206 -22.45 -10.71 18.58
CA ASP A 206 -21.07 -10.82 18.09
C ASP A 206 -20.32 -9.46 18.14
N TRP A 207 -20.64 -8.64 19.14
CA TRP A 207 -20.04 -7.33 19.31
C TRP A 207 -18.67 -7.42 19.99
N TYR A 208 -17.77 -6.50 19.61
CA TYR A 208 -16.42 -6.43 20.14
C TYR A 208 -15.98 -4.99 20.37
N LEU A 209 -14.97 -4.82 21.23
CA LEU A 209 -14.32 -3.53 21.45
C LEU A 209 -13.44 -3.19 20.22
N PRO A 210 -13.73 -2.13 19.46
CA PRO A 210 -13.05 -1.82 18.20
C PRO A 210 -11.59 -1.44 18.40
N THR A 211 -10.74 -1.66 17.39
CA THR A 211 -9.35 -1.19 17.40
C THR A 211 -9.29 0.34 17.25
N VAL A 212 -8.14 0.94 17.56
CA VAL A 212 -7.95 2.39 17.37
C VAL A 212 -8.11 2.77 15.90
N GLU A 213 -7.61 1.94 14.98
CA GLU A 213 -7.79 2.11 13.53
C GLU A 213 -9.27 2.14 13.14
N GLN A 214 -10.07 1.21 13.67
CA GLN A 214 -11.50 1.17 13.39
C GLN A 214 -12.21 2.42 13.91
N LEU A 215 -11.92 2.86 15.15
CA LEU A 215 -12.53 4.09 15.72
C LEU A 215 -12.15 5.34 14.94
N LEU A 216 -10.94 5.43 14.39
CA LEU A 216 -10.53 6.58 13.59
C LEU A 216 -11.35 6.69 12.29
N THR A 217 -11.84 5.58 11.73
CA THR A 217 -12.68 5.61 10.50
C THR A 217 -14.02 6.34 10.66
N ILE A 218 -14.49 6.52 11.89
CA ILE A 218 -15.76 7.21 12.20
C ILE A 218 -15.56 8.66 12.63
N THR A 219 -14.31 9.13 12.73
CA THR A 219 -14.01 10.53 13.03
C THR A 219 -14.27 11.44 11.83
N ASP A 220 -14.71 12.66 12.11
CA ASP A 220 -14.87 13.73 11.12
C ASP A 220 -14.09 14.95 11.60
N LYS A 221 -12.89 15.14 11.04
CA LYS A 221 -11.90 16.13 11.50
C LYS A 221 -12.29 17.57 11.13
N GLU A 222 -13.35 17.74 10.35
CA GLU A 222 -13.95 19.05 10.08
C GLU A 222 -14.98 19.44 11.16
N LYS A 223 -15.24 18.55 12.12
CA LYS A 223 -16.15 18.77 13.24
C LYS A 223 -15.43 18.67 14.57
N ILE A 224 -15.96 19.38 15.55
CA ILE A 224 -15.57 19.28 16.95
C ILE A 224 -16.84 19.17 17.80
N ASN A 225 -16.72 18.55 18.97
CA ASN A 225 -17.78 18.45 19.98
C ASN A 225 -19.16 17.94 19.47
N PRO A 226 -19.27 16.71 18.92
CA PRO A 226 -18.20 15.74 18.68
C PRO A 226 -17.70 15.71 17.23
N SER A 227 -16.40 15.44 17.08
CA SER A 227 -15.66 15.08 15.85
C SER A 227 -16.05 13.69 15.33
N VAL A 228 -17.30 13.51 14.92
CA VAL A 228 -17.84 12.24 14.40
C VAL A 228 -18.58 12.43 13.09
N ARG A 229 -18.51 11.43 12.21
CA ARG A 229 -19.18 11.45 10.91
C ARG A 229 -20.70 11.60 11.06
N LYS A 230 -21.30 12.27 10.08
CA LYS A 230 -22.76 12.50 10.04
C LYS A 230 -23.49 11.13 10.02
N GLY A 231 -24.48 10.97 10.90
CA GLY A 231 -25.27 9.74 11.05
C GLY A 231 -25.08 9.03 12.38
N PHE A 232 -23.96 9.32 13.08
CA PHE A 232 -23.77 8.99 14.49
C PHE A 232 -24.48 10.04 15.35
N ASN A 233 -25.40 9.60 16.20
CA ASN A 233 -26.28 10.46 16.98
C ASN A 233 -26.04 10.32 18.48
N SER A 234 -25.32 9.29 18.94
CA SER A 234 -25.12 9.00 20.36
C SER A 234 -23.63 9.01 20.73
N THR A 235 -22.98 10.16 20.61
CA THR A 235 -21.53 10.32 20.88
C THR A 235 -21.29 11.44 21.88
N ALA A 236 -20.67 11.12 23.02
CA ALA A 236 -20.11 12.09 23.94
C ALA A 236 -18.80 12.67 23.38
N SER A 237 -18.49 13.92 23.72
CA SER A 237 -17.28 14.62 23.26
C SER A 237 -16.05 14.26 24.10
N GLU A 238 -15.84 12.96 24.34
CA GLU A 238 -14.93 12.40 25.34
C GLU A 238 -14.03 11.31 24.74
N GLY A 239 -13.16 10.71 25.57
CA GLY A 239 -12.33 9.56 25.22
C GLY A 239 -13.11 8.24 25.15
N TYR A 240 -12.91 7.47 24.08
CA TYR A 240 -13.51 6.15 23.85
C TYR A 240 -12.45 5.07 23.77
N TRP A 241 -12.63 4.01 24.56
CA TRP A 241 -11.70 2.89 24.58
C TRP A 241 -11.58 2.21 23.21
N SER A 242 -10.35 1.93 22.81
CA SER A 242 -10.07 0.94 21.78
C SER A 242 -9.57 -0.37 22.39
N SER A 243 -9.58 -1.47 21.65
CA SER A 243 -8.95 -2.73 22.03
C SER A 243 -7.44 -2.73 21.84
N SER A 244 -6.88 -1.74 21.15
CA SER A 244 -5.45 -1.64 20.83
C SER A 244 -4.61 -1.30 22.07
N ILE A 245 -3.52 -2.05 22.26
CA ILE A 245 -2.54 -1.86 23.35
C ILE A 245 -1.28 -1.22 22.76
N HIS A 246 -0.59 -0.37 23.51
CA HIS A 246 0.65 0.24 23.04
C HIS A 246 1.73 -0.85 22.80
N ALA A 247 2.37 -0.80 21.64
CA ALA A 247 3.30 -1.84 21.18
C ALA A 247 4.44 -2.16 22.16
N SER A 248 4.99 -1.13 22.82
CA SER A 248 6.11 -1.26 23.76
C SER A 248 5.75 -1.05 25.24
N HIS A 249 4.50 -0.69 25.53
CA HIS A 249 4.03 -0.35 26.89
C HIS A 249 2.69 -1.02 27.14
N GLN A 250 2.70 -2.30 27.54
CA GLN A 250 1.47 -3.11 27.62
C GLN A 250 0.49 -2.65 28.71
N GLU A 251 0.93 -1.77 29.61
CA GLU A 251 0.12 -1.07 30.59
C GLU A 251 -0.74 0.05 29.99
N ARG A 252 -0.33 0.57 28.82
CA ARG A 252 -0.95 1.67 28.10
C ARG A 252 -1.92 1.18 27.03
N VAL A 253 -3.09 1.79 27.00
CA VAL A 253 -4.17 1.43 26.07
C VAL A 253 -4.54 2.64 25.22
N TRP A 254 -4.75 2.39 23.94
CA TRP A 254 -5.18 3.41 22.99
C TRP A 254 -6.66 3.78 23.18
N TYR A 255 -6.96 5.06 23.04
CA TYR A 255 -8.31 5.59 22.95
C TYR A 255 -8.39 6.66 21.86
N VAL A 256 -9.61 6.92 21.38
CA VAL A 256 -9.91 8.03 20.46
C VAL A 256 -10.76 9.05 21.19
N HIS A 257 -10.38 10.33 21.14
CA HIS A 257 -11.09 11.41 21.81
C HIS A 257 -12.03 12.13 20.85
N PHE A 258 -13.33 11.85 20.90
CA PHE A 258 -14.30 12.42 19.95
C PHE A 258 -14.59 13.91 20.16
N GLY A 259 -14.10 14.58 21.21
CA GLY A 259 -14.17 16.05 21.26
C GLY A 259 -13.44 16.73 20.10
N TYR A 260 -12.28 16.19 19.71
CA TYR A 260 -11.39 16.76 18.68
C TYR A 260 -11.01 15.75 17.59
N GLY A 261 -11.27 14.46 17.81
CA GLY A 261 -10.98 13.39 16.86
C GLY A 261 -9.57 12.80 16.94
N PHE A 262 -8.74 13.16 17.92
CA PHE A 262 -7.36 12.64 18.01
C PHE A 262 -7.29 11.23 18.63
N SER A 263 -6.21 10.50 18.31
CA SER A 263 -5.84 9.25 19.00
C SER A 263 -4.79 9.50 20.08
N SER A 264 -4.81 8.69 21.14
CA SER A 264 -3.85 8.80 22.25
C SER A 264 -3.62 7.44 22.92
N ASP A 265 -2.39 7.17 23.31
CA ASP A 265 -1.94 5.95 23.98
C ASP A 265 -1.80 6.10 25.50
N TYR A 266 -2.09 7.27 26.06
CA TYR A 266 -1.93 7.53 27.50
C TYR A 266 -3.05 6.95 28.38
N GLY A 267 -3.89 6.04 27.87
CA GLY A 267 -4.97 5.45 28.65
C GLY A 267 -4.41 4.45 29.67
N SER A 268 -4.68 4.70 30.96
CA SER A 268 -4.48 3.69 32.00
C SER A 268 -5.62 2.68 31.97
N LYS A 269 -5.33 1.39 32.17
CA LYS A 269 -6.37 0.34 32.20
C LYS A 269 -7.44 0.56 33.27
N GLU A 270 -7.10 1.32 34.30
CA GLU A 270 -7.99 1.67 35.42
C GLU A 270 -8.85 2.92 35.14
N ASP A 271 -8.58 3.67 34.07
CA ASP A 271 -9.36 4.85 33.73
C ASP A 271 -10.76 4.45 33.26
N ASN A 272 -11.78 5.15 33.74
CA ASN A 272 -13.11 5.04 33.15
C ASN A 272 -13.18 5.88 31.86
N ARG A 273 -13.52 5.25 30.74
CA ARG A 273 -13.76 5.92 29.45
C ARG A 273 -15.00 5.37 28.77
N HIS A 274 -15.51 6.13 27.80
CA HIS A 274 -16.70 5.72 27.06
C HIS A 274 -16.46 4.47 26.23
N VAL A 275 -17.52 3.71 26.00
CA VAL A 275 -17.47 2.45 25.25
C VAL A 275 -18.41 2.52 24.06
N ARG A 276 -17.90 2.14 22.89
CA ARG A 276 -18.68 1.95 21.67
C ARG A 276 -18.26 0.63 21.05
N CYS A 277 -19.19 -0.31 20.97
CA CYS A 277 -18.90 -1.61 20.38
C CYS A 277 -19.08 -1.60 18.86
N ALA A 278 -18.31 -2.45 18.18
CA ALA A 278 -18.39 -2.68 16.76
C ALA A 278 -18.69 -4.16 16.49
N ARG A 279 -19.19 -4.47 15.30
CA ARG A 279 -19.32 -5.83 14.79
C ARG A 279 -19.06 -5.84 13.29
N ALA A 280 -18.67 -7.00 12.75
CA ALA A 280 -18.64 -7.18 11.30
C ALA A 280 -20.09 -7.22 10.77
N GLY A 281 -20.38 -6.48 9.70
CA GLY A 281 -21.66 -6.60 8.98
C GLY A 281 -21.84 -7.99 8.35
N ASN A 282 -23.08 -8.33 7.96
CA ASN A 282 -23.63 -9.63 7.51
C ASN A 282 -22.77 -10.47 6.52
N HIS A 283 -21.60 -10.88 6.98
CA HIS A 283 -20.77 -11.94 6.44
C HIS A 283 -20.36 -12.79 7.63
N ASN A 284 -21.08 -13.88 7.86
CA ASN A 284 -20.66 -14.91 8.80
C ASN A 284 -19.23 -15.32 8.43
N GLY A 285 -18.26 -15.01 9.31
CA GLY A 285 -16.95 -15.65 9.39
C GLY A 285 -16.18 -15.81 8.07
N LEU A 286 -16.06 -14.78 7.25
CA LEU A 286 -15.18 -14.79 6.08
C LEU A 286 -14.18 -13.64 6.16
N SER A 287 -12.89 -13.95 6.04
CA SER A 287 -11.83 -12.94 5.96
C SER A 287 -11.93 -12.14 4.66
N PHE A 288 -11.42 -10.90 4.67
CA PHE A 288 -11.37 -9.94 3.55
C PHE A 288 -11.02 -10.57 2.18
N ASN A 289 -10.17 -11.59 2.14
CA ASN A 289 -9.79 -12.29 0.91
C ASN A 289 -10.91 -13.13 0.25
N SER A 290 -11.89 -13.60 1.03
CA SER A 290 -13.06 -14.30 0.49
C SER A 290 -14.11 -13.35 -0.09
N LEU A 291 -14.04 -12.06 0.26
CA LEU A 291 -14.89 -11.00 -0.27
C LEU A 291 -14.46 -10.61 -1.69
N VAL A 292 -13.14 -10.55 -1.92
CA VAL A 292 -12.53 -10.13 -3.19
C VAL A 292 -12.81 -11.12 -4.32
N SER A 293 -12.81 -12.42 -4.05
CA SER A 293 -13.08 -13.43 -5.09
C SER A 293 -14.52 -13.41 -5.62
N LYS A 294 -15.49 -12.98 -4.82
CA LYS A 294 -16.90 -12.87 -5.25
C LYS A 294 -17.20 -11.60 -6.06
N LEU A 295 -16.45 -10.53 -5.83
CA LEU A 295 -16.65 -9.24 -6.51
C LEU A 295 -16.01 -9.20 -7.91
N VAL A 296 -15.03 -10.08 -8.17
CA VAL A 296 -14.35 -10.18 -9.47
C VAL A 296 -15.23 -10.82 -10.57
N GLU A 297 -16.20 -11.66 -10.22
CA GLU A 297 -17.10 -12.28 -11.21
C GLU A 297 -18.15 -11.30 -11.80
N GLU A 298 -18.46 -10.20 -11.11
CA GLU A 298 -19.50 -9.25 -11.54
C GLU A 298 -18.96 -8.02 -12.32
N GLU A 299 -17.67 -7.67 -12.20
CA GLU A 299 -17.10 -6.46 -12.84
C GLU A 299 -16.49 -6.67 -14.24
N MET A 300 -16.40 -7.91 -14.74
CA MET A 300 -15.80 -8.18 -16.06
C MET A 300 -16.67 -7.77 -17.28
N GLN A 301 -17.85 -7.15 -17.11
CA GLN A 301 -18.77 -6.83 -18.21
C GLN A 301 -18.85 -5.37 -18.65
N THR A 302 -18.12 -4.42 -18.06
CA THR A 302 -18.48 -2.99 -18.25
C THR A 302 -17.38 -2.00 -18.63
N ILE A 303 -16.14 -2.41 -18.93
CA ILE A 303 -15.09 -1.42 -19.27
C ILE A 303 -14.99 -1.13 -20.78
N PRO A 304 -15.23 0.13 -21.25
CA PRO A 304 -14.97 0.56 -22.63
C PRO A 304 -13.52 1.05 -22.83
N LYS A 305 -12.93 0.78 -23.99
CA LYS A 305 -11.64 1.34 -24.51
C LYS A 305 -11.78 2.86 -24.77
N PRO A 306 -10.71 3.72 -24.78
CA PRO A 306 -9.45 3.46 -25.52
C PRO A 306 -8.13 4.12 -25.00
N SER A 307 -6.99 3.55 -25.40
CA SER A 307 -5.87 4.30 -25.99
C SER A 307 -5.02 3.34 -26.84
N THR A 308 -4.43 3.85 -27.92
CA THR A 308 -4.03 3.12 -29.14
C THR A 308 -3.19 1.84 -28.95
N ARG A 309 -3.60 0.80 -29.71
CA ARG A 309 -3.04 -0.57 -29.81
C ARG A 309 -1.50 -0.64 -29.73
N LYS A 310 -0.80 0.30 -30.34
CA LYS A 310 0.67 0.32 -30.41
C LYS A 310 1.37 0.54 -29.06
N HIS A 311 0.85 1.42 -28.19
CA HIS A 311 1.43 1.66 -26.85
C HIS A 311 1.12 0.53 -25.86
N LEU A 312 0.05 -0.21 -26.10
CA LEU A 312 -0.30 -1.38 -25.32
C LEU A 312 0.63 -2.56 -25.69
N GLU A 313 0.92 -2.73 -26.97
CA GLU A 313 1.83 -3.76 -27.49
C GLU A 313 3.27 -3.57 -27.00
N ASP A 314 3.81 -2.34 -27.04
CA ASP A 314 5.17 -2.03 -26.54
C ASP A 314 5.32 -2.31 -25.02
N ARG A 315 4.29 -1.98 -24.23
CA ARG A 315 4.28 -2.19 -22.77
C ARG A 315 4.15 -3.66 -22.38
N VAL A 316 3.32 -4.41 -23.09
CA VAL A 316 3.09 -5.83 -22.82
C VAL A 316 4.34 -6.63 -23.20
N LEU A 317 4.98 -6.28 -24.32
CA LEU A 317 6.18 -6.99 -24.78
C LEU A 317 7.42 -6.70 -23.92
N ARG A 318 7.61 -5.44 -23.47
CA ARG A 318 8.65 -5.10 -22.50
C ARG A 318 8.55 -5.96 -21.25
N LYS A 319 7.34 -6.07 -20.69
CA LYS A 319 7.08 -6.93 -19.53
C LYS A 319 7.32 -8.41 -19.86
N ALA A 320 6.92 -8.89 -21.03
CA ALA A 320 7.11 -10.28 -21.41
C ALA A 320 8.60 -10.69 -21.50
N ILE A 321 9.47 -9.83 -22.05
CA ILE A 321 10.91 -10.12 -22.14
C ILE A 321 11.59 -9.99 -20.76
N GLU A 322 11.24 -8.96 -19.97
CA GLU A 322 11.76 -8.82 -18.60
C GLU A 322 11.34 -10.01 -17.70
N ILE A 323 10.14 -10.58 -17.92
CA ILE A 323 9.68 -11.78 -17.23
C ILE A 323 10.41 -13.04 -17.72
N THR A 324 10.69 -13.14 -19.02
CA THR A 324 11.22 -14.39 -19.59
C THR A 324 12.73 -14.46 -19.51
N TRP A 325 13.46 -13.38 -19.82
CA TRP A 325 14.92 -13.33 -19.91
C TRP A 325 15.55 -12.38 -18.88
N GLY A 326 14.76 -11.71 -18.04
CA GLY A 326 15.28 -10.73 -17.08
C GLY A 326 15.65 -9.39 -17.73
N LYS A 327 16.17 -8.45 -16.95
CA LYS A 327 16.53 -7.12 -17.47
C LYS A 327 17.78 -7.20 -18.36
N PRO A 328 17.93 -6.32 -19.36
CA PRO A 328 19.13 -6.27 -20.19
C PRO A 328 20.33 -5.83 -19.37
N ILE A 329 21.48 -6.44 -19.63
CA ILE A 329 22.77 -6.11 -19.04
C ILE A 329 23.69 -5.69 -20.16
N LEU A 330 24.35 -4.53 -20.00
CA LEU A 330 25.44 -4.15 -20.87
C LEU A 330 26.77 -4.34 -20.14
N THR A 331 27.71 -5.04 -20.78
CA THR A 331 29.05 -5.37 -20.26
C THR A 331 30.12 -4.96 -21.26
N ASN A 332 31.41 -5.11 -20.91
CA ASN A 332 32.54 -4.90 -21.83
C ASN A 332 32.53 -3.55 -22.56
N PHE A 333 32.20 -2.49 -21.84
CA PHE A 333 32.14 -1.16 -22.42
C PHE A 333 33.53 -0.57 -22.64
N GLU A 334 33.84 -0.22 -23.89
CA GLU A 334 35.09 0.39 -24.27
C GLU A 334 34.87 1.68 -25.05
N TYR A 335 35.76 2.67 -24.88
CA TYR A 335 35.67 3.93 -25.63
C TYR A 335 36.72 3.99 -26.73
N ASN A 336 36.29 4.17 -27.97
CA ASN A 336 37.20 4.42 -29.08
C ASN A 336 37.46 5.92 -29.24
N GLY A 337 38.47 6.42 -28.53
CA GLY A 337 38.83 7.84 -28.52
C GLY A 337 39.25 8.43 -29.87
N ARG A 338 39.64 7.60 -30.86
CA ARG A 338 39.94 8.07 -32.23
C ARG A 338 38.68 8.27 -33.08
N LYS A 339 37.60 7.54 -32.80
CA LYS A 339 36.38 7.51 -33.62
C LYS A 339 35.14 8.12 -32.96
N GLY A 340 35.19 8.41 -31.65
CA GLY A 340 34.14 9.17 -30.96
C GLY A 340 32.94 8.35 -30.47
N TYR A 341 33.02 7.02 -30.49
CA TYR A 341 31.96 6.12 -30.03
C TYR A 341 32.45 5.16 -28.94
N PHE A 342 31.52 4.62 -28.15
CA PHE A 342 31.75 3.48 -27.25
C PHE A 342 31.33 2.18 -27.94
N THR A 343 31.93 1.07 -27.55
CA THR A 343 31.45 -0.29 -27.83
C THR A 343 31.00 -0.94 -26.52
N ALA A 344 30.09 -1.91 -26.58
CA ALA A 344 29.61 -2.68 -25.43
C ALA A 344 29.10 -4.04 -25.87
N SER A 345 29.05 -4.99 -24.95
CA SER A 345 28.35 -6.27 -25.11
C SER A 345 26.96 -6.20 -24.46
N LEU A 346 25.93 -6.65 -25.15
CA LEU A 346 24.56 -6.76 -24.62
C LEU A 346 24.18 -8.21 -24.33
N SER A 347 23.73 -8.47 -23.11
CA SER A 347 23.13 -9.73 -22.65
C SER A 347 21.90 -9.48 -21.76
N PHE A 348 21.30 -10.51 -21.15
CA PHE A 348 20.15 -10.37 -20.24
C PHE A 348 20.37 -11.18 -18.94
N GLU A 349 19.82 -10.71 -17.82
CA GLU A 349 19.97 -11.30 -16.47
C GLU A 349 19.68 -12.81 -16.41
N GLY A 350 18.63 -13.26 -17.11
CA GLY A 350 18.22 -14.67 -17.19
C GLY A 350 18.71 -15.40 -18.45
N LYS A 351 19.49 -14.74 -19.32
CA LYS A 351 20.01 -15.32 -20.57
C LYS A 351 21.39 -14.75 -20.92
N LEU A 352 22.37 -15.09 -20.09
CA LEU A 352 23.75 -14.58 -20.16
C LEU A 352 24.56 -15.15 -21.34
N ASP A 353 24.12 -16.27 -21.91
CA ASP A 353 24.70 -16.92 -23.10
C ASP A 353 24.35 -16.18 -24.42
N PHE A 354 23.35 -15.30 -24.38
CA PHE A 354 23.05 -14.37 -25.46
C PHE A 354 23.91 -13.11 -25.31
N GLU A 355 24.90 -12.90 -26.19
CA GLU A 355 25.78 -11.74 -26.17
C GLU A 355 25.89 -11.09 -27.57
N GLN A 356 25.68 -9.78 -27.67
CA GLN A 356 25.83 -9.03 -28.92
C GLN A 356 26.63 -7.75 -28.72
N GLU A 357 27.71 -7.58 -29.46
CA GLU A 357 28.50 -6.33 -29.48
C GLU A 357 27.70 -5.20 -30.18
N ILE A 358 27.70 -4.01 -29.57
CA ILE A 358 26.97 -2.80 -29.99
C ILE A 358 27.87 -1.56 -29.92
N SER A 359 27.55 -0.49 -30.66
CA SER A 359 28.28 0.79 -30.64
C SER A 359 27.39 2.01 -30.33
N ILE A 360 27.95 3.00 -29.62
CA ILE A 360 27.25 4.15 -29.02
C ILE A 360 27.96 5.44 -29.43
N ASP A 361 27.31 6.29 -30.23
CA ASP A 361 27.92 7.55 -30.67
C ASP A 361 27.74 8.66 -29.60
N VAL A 362 28.82 9.33 -29.20
CA VAL A 362 28.78 10.34 -28.12
C VAL A 362 29.37 11.67 -28.61
N SER A 363 28.65 12.77 -28.37
CA SER A 363 29.08 14.09 -28.82
C SER A 363 30.43 14.49 -28.21
N LYS A 364 31.31 15.12 -29.01
CA LYS A 364 32.66 15.53 -28.56
C LYS A 364 32.63 16.47 -27.33
N LYS A 365 31.53 17.19 -27.07
CA LYS A 365 31.42 18.09 -25.92
C LYS A 365 31.11 17.36 -24.61
N GLU A 366 30.40 16.24 -24.66
CA GLU A 366 29.90 15.53 -23.48
C GLU A 366 30.79 14.33 -23.10
N HIS A 367 31.74 13.94 -23.96
CA HIS A 367 32.53 12.71 -23.80
C HIS A 367 33.39 12.63 -22.51
N ILE A 368 33.97 13.74 -22.04
CA ILE A 368 34.81 13.76 -20.82
C ILE A 368 33.96 13.50 -19.57
N SER A 369 32.78 14.14 -19.51
CA SER A 369 31.85 13.98 -18.39
C SER A 369 31.20 12.61 -18.39
N PHE A 370 30.80 12.14 -19.56
CA PHE A 370 30.24 10.80 -19.76
C PHE A 370 31.24 9.72 -19.33
N LYS A 371 32.52 9.81 -19.74
CA LYS A 371 33.59 8.87 -19.34
C LYS A 371 33.79 8.85 -17.81
N ARG A 372 33.71 10.00 -17.13
CA ARG A 372 33.96 10.12 -15.69
C ARG A 372 32.85 9.48 -14.86
N ASN A 373 31.61 9.60 -15.31
CA ASN A 373 30.42 9.10 -14.61
C ASN A 373 29.93 7.74 -15.16
N PHE A 374 30.73 7.12 -16.02
CA PHE A 374 30.34 6.00 -16.84
C PHE A 374 29.95 4.74 -16.03
N LYS A 375 30.65 4.47 -14.92
CA LYS A 375 30.40 3.27 -14.08
C LYS A 375 29.01 3.27 -13.40
N THR A 376 28.29 4.38 -13.40
CA THR A 376 27.01 4.54 -12.67
C THR A 376 25.81 4.70 -13.60
N LEU A 377 25.97 4.54 -14.91
CA LEU A 377 24.88 4.69 -15.88
C LEU A 377 24.08 3.38 -15.99
N LYS A 378 22.74 3.51 -16.04
CA LYS A 378 21.80 2.40 -16.21
C LYS A 378 21.14 2.48 -17.60
N PRO A 379 21.71 1.83 -18.62
CA PRO A 379 21.16 1.85 -19.98
C PRO A 379 19.86 1.03 -20.07
N GLU A 380 18.91 1.48 -20.88
CA GLU A 380 17.61 0.84 -21.12
C GLU A 380 17.47 0.42 -22.58
N ALA A 381 17.32 -0.88 -22.85
CA ALA A 381 17.06 -1.37 -24.21
C ALA A 381 15.59 -1.19 -24.62
N VAL A 382 15.37 -0.84 -25.88
CA VAL A 382 14.06 -0.62 -26.50
C VAL A 382 13.94 -1.55 -27.69
N PHE A 383 12.93 -2.41 -27.70
CA PHE A 383 12.71 -3.38 -28.77
C PHE A 383 11.43 -3.05 -29.56
N GLU A 384 11.35 -3.51 -30.80
CA GLU A 384 10.19 -3.44 -31.68
C GLU A 384 9.86 -4.84 -32.19
N TYR A 385 8.57 -5.18 -32.27
CA TYR A 385 8.10 -6.49 -32.72
C TYR A 385 7.14 -6.31 -33.89
N ASP A 386 7.44 -7.02 -34.98
CA ASP A 386 6.66 -6.91 -36.22
C ASP A 386 5.61 -8.03 -36.38
N GLY A 387 5.37 -8.82 -35.33
CA GLY A 387 4.49 -10.00 -35.39
C GLY A 387 5.22 -11.31 -35.71
N SER A 388 6.51 -11.26 -36.04
CA SER A 388 7.31 -12.45 -36.37
C SER A 388 8.71 -12.46 -35.77
N SER A 389 9.28 -11.29 -35.46
CA SER A 389 10.62 -11.15 -34.88
C SER A 389 10.72 -9.96 -33.94
N VAL A 390 11.51 -10.09 -32.87
CA VAL A 390 11.84 -9.01 -31.93
C VAL A 390 13.14 -8.37 -32.39
N THR A 391 13.12 -7.07 -32.66
CA THR A 391 14.28 -6.29 -33.08
C THR A 391 14.66 -5.30 -31.99
N LEU A 392 15.93 -5.28 -31.58
CA LEU A 392 16.44 -4.20 -30.72
C LEU A 392 16.48 -2.91 -31.53
N LYS A 393 15.65 -1.94 -31.16
CA LYS A 393 15.44 -0.69 -31.87
C LYS A 393 16.32 0.44 -31.37
N ASP A 394 16.51 0.54 -30.06
CA ASP A 394 17.22 1.64 -29.42
C ASP A 394 17.81 1.15 -28.07
N VAL A 395 18.86 1.80 -27.59
CA VAL A 395 19.34 1.66 -26.21
C VAL A 395 19.52 3.06 -25.68
N ARG A 396 18.80 3.38 -24.61
CA ARG A 396 18.73 4.72 -24.04
C ARG A 396 19.57 4.80 -22.79
N VAL A 397 20.36 5.86 -22.70
CA VAL A 397 21.09 6.17 -21.48
C VAL A 397 20.61 7.52 -20.97
N LEU A 398 20.16 7.56 -19.73
CA LEU A 398 19.78 8.81 -19.07
C LEU A 398 21.02 9.40 -18.38
N TYR A 399 21.42 10.61 -18.80
CA TYR A 399 22.51 11.36 -18.19
C TYR A 399 22.15 12.84 -18.10
N GLU A 400 22.20 13.39 -16.89
CA GLU A 400 21.89 14.81 -16.61
C GLU A 400 20.58 15.28 -17.25
N ALA A 401 19.49 14.52 -17.03
CA ALA A 401 18.14 14.78 -17.53
C ALA A 401 17.98 14.79 -19.06
N LYS A 402 18.99 14.34 -19.82
CA LYS A 402 18.90 14.11 -21.26
C LYS A 402 18.86 12.61 -21.57
N SER A 403 18.03 12.23 -22.54
CA SER A 403 17.98 10.87 -23.07
C SER A 403 18.78 10.82 -24.37
N TYR A 404 19.76 9.92 -24.42
CA TYR A 404 20.57 9.68 -25.60
C TYR A 404 20.10 8.38 -26.25
N SER A 405 19.69 8.42 -27.53
CA SER A 405 19.24 7.26 -28.31
C SER A 405 20.35 6.75 -29.23
N MET A 406 20.51 5.44 -29.33
CA MET A 406 21.53 4.75 -30.11
C MET A 406 20.96 4.22 -31.43
N LYS A 407 21.59 4.55 -32.57
CA LYS A 407 21.19 4.03 -33.89
C LYS A 407 21.90 2.72 -34.21
N PHE A 408 21.12 1.64 -34.31
CA PHE A 408 21.58 0.35 -34.83
C PHE A 408 21.68 0.39 -36.35
N VAL A 409 22.81 -0.01 -36.92
CA VAL A 409 22.90 -0.31 -38.36
C VAL A 409 22.66 -1.81 -38.53
N ASN A 410 21.41 -2.18 -38.81
CA ASN A 410 20.93 -3.48 -39.33
C ASN A 410 21.49 -4.76 -38.69
N LYS A 411 20.96 -5.16 -37.53
CA LYS A 411 20.99 -6.57 -37.10
C LYS A 411 19.60 -7.05 -36.67
N LYS A 412 19.06 -8.02 -37.40
CA LYS A 412 17.90 -8.83 -36.97
C LYS A 412 18.39 -9.88 -35.99
N ILE A 413 17.66 -10.06 -34.89
CA ILE A 413 17.94 -11.11 -33.91
C ILE A 413 17.16 -12.37 -34.34
N GLU A 414 17.83 -13.30 -35.01
CA GLU A 414 17.22 -14.58 -35.41
C GLU A 414 17.64 -15.70 -34.48
N ASN A 415 16.75 -16.07 -33.55
CA ASN A 415 16.51 -17.42 -32.99
C ASN A 415 15.55 -17.35 -31.80
N ILE A 416 14.27 -17.10 -32.09
CA ILE A 416 13.14 -17.23 -31.16
C ILE A 416 12.48 -18.60 -31.41
N LYS A 417 13.18 -19.69 -31.13
CA LYS A 417 12.55 -21.01 -31.10
C LYS A 417 12.72 -21.61 -29.70
N GLU A 418 11.56 -21.96 -29.13
CA GLU A 418 11.32 -22.62 -27.84
C GLU A 418 11.24 -21.72 -26.61
N ALA A 419 10.25 -20.83 -26.59
CA ALA A 419 9.52 -20.51 -25.36
C ALA A 419 8.02 -20.38 -25.68
N VAL A 420 7.35 -21.55 -25.61
CA VAL A 420 5.92 -21.79 -25.33
C VAL A 420 4.89 -21.20 -26.30
N SER A 421 4.35 -22.10 -27.14
CA SER A 421 3.10 -21.95 -27.89
C SER A 421 1.89 -22.02 -26.94
N ILE A 422 1.47 -20.90 -26.36
CA ILE A 422 0.22 -20.82 -25.57
C ILE A 422 -0.98 -20.59 -26.50
N SER A 423 -1.30 -21.58 -27.34
CA SER A 423 -2.53 -21.53 -28.15
C SER A 423 -3.32 -22.84 -28.23
N ASN A 424 -2.81 -23.96 -27.70
CA ASN A 424 -3.41 -25.27 -28.01
C ASN A 424 -3.97 -26.07 -26.82
N ASP A 425 -3.83 -25.64 -25.56
CA ASP A 425 -4.21 -26.49 -24.40
C ASP A 425 -5.36 -25.97 -23.51
N ILE A 426 -6.17 -25.00 -23.97
CA ILE A 426 -7.42 -24.66 -23.26
C ILE A 426 -8.59 -24.78 -24.22
N LYS A 427 -9.32 -25.89 -24.12
CA LYS A 427 -10.71 -26.02 -24.57
C LYS A 427 -11.61 -25.86 -23.35
N PHE A 428 -12.63 -25.03 -23.47
CA PHE A 428 -13.71 -24.92 -22.50
C PHE A 428 -14.76 -25.99 -22.82
N ASP A 429 -15.12 -26.79 -21.82
CA ASP A 429 -16.43 -27.44 -21.72
C ASP A 429 -17.28 -26.65 -20.72
#